data_AF-A0A963EV72-F1
#
_entry.id   AF-A0A963EV72-F1
#
_cell.length_a   1.000
_cell.length_b   1.000
_cell.length_c   1.000
_cell.angle_alpha   90.00
_cell.angle_beta   90.00
_cell.angle_gamma   90.00
#
_symmetry.space_group_name_H-M   'P 1'
#
loop_
_entity.id
_entity.type
_entity.pdbx_description
1 polymer ?
#
loop_
_entity_poly.entity_id
_entity_poly.type
_entity_poly.pdbx_seq_one_letter_code
_entity_poly.pdbx_strand_id
1 'polypeptide(L)' 'MGQLLLSGPVSKAYRAVDSHATERLRRWLCKKHKRPGQGTARYPDEHLYDVLGLQRLSVRTCDLPWAKA' A
#
# COMPACT_ATOMS: atom_id res chain seq x y z
N MET A 1 4.61 22.10 -3.46
CA MET A 1 3.19 21.72 -3.55
C MET A 1 2.95 20.62 -2.54
N GLY A 2 2.53 20.98 -1.34
CA GLY A 2 2.39 20.07 -0.21
C GLY A 2 1.00 20.21 0.38
N GLN A 3 0.30 19.08 0.51
CA GLN A 3 -0.84 18.91 1.40
C GLN A 3 -0.79 17.46 1.89
N LEU A 4 -0.04 17.27 2.97
CA LEU A 4 0.09 16.02 3.73
C LEU A 4 -0.73 16.13 5.01
N LEU A 5 -2.05 16.34 4.96
CA LEU A 5 -2.83 16.39 6.20
C LEU A 5 -4.25 15.84 6.00
N LEU A 6 -4.38 14.51 5.97
CA LEU A 6 -5.59 13.89 6.49
C LEU A 6 -5.34 13.54 7.95
N SER A 7 -6.12 14.22 8.79
CA SER A 7 -6.12 14.25 10.24
C SER A 7 -5.65 12.96 10.95
N GLY A 8 -4.44 13.02 11.51
CA GLY A 8 -3.90 12.13 12.56
C GLY A 8 -4.08 10.60 12.40
N PRO A 9 -5.02 9.94 13.11
CA PRO A 9 -5.01 8.47 13.30
C PRO A 9 -5.41 7.66 12.05
N VAL A 10 -6.35 8.18 11.26
CA VAL A 10 -6.99 7.46 10.14
C VAL A 10 -5.98 7.23 9.01
N SER A 11 -5.17 8.24 8.71
CA SER A 11 -4.07 8.13 7.75
C SER A 11 -3.03 7.07 8.16
N LYS A 12 -2.75 6.94 9.46
CA LYS A 12 -1.83 5.91 9.96
C LYS A 12 -2.42 4.51 9.83
N ALA A 13 -3.73 4.35 10.10
CA ALA A 13 -4.43 3.09 9.93
C ALA A 13 -4.42 2.64 8.46
N TYR A 14 -4.72 3.53 7.51
CA TYR A 14 -4.66 3.19 6.09
C TYR A 14 -3.26 2.85 5.61
N ARG A 15 -2.23 3.59 6.05
CA ARG A 15 -0.84 3.23 5.75
C ARG A 15 -0.45 1.86 6.30
N ALA A 16 -0.95 1.49 7.48
CA ALA A 16 -0.69 0.16 8.05
C ALA A 16 -1.35 -0.94 7.22
N VAL A 17 -2.59 -0.74 6.76
CA VAL A 17 -3.30 -1.67 5.88
C VAL A 17 -2.60 -1.80 4.53
N ASP A 18 -2.24 -0.68 3.90
CA ASP A 18 -1.52 -0.64 2.62
C ASP A 18 -0.18 -1.42 2.73
N SER A 19 0.62 -1.15 3.78
CA SER A 19 1.87 -1.88 4.03
C SER A 19 1.63 -3.38 4.23
N HIS A 20 0.65 -3.75 5.04
CA HIS A 20 0.34 -5.16 5.30
C HIS A 20 -0.07 -5.91 4.03
N ALA A 21 -0.93 -5.29 3.22
CA ALA A 21 -1.37 -5.85 1.94
C ALA A 21 -0.19 -6.04 0.97
N THR A 22 0.67 -5.02 0.88
CA THR A 22 1.88 -5.04 0.06
C THR A 22 2.83 -6.17 0.47
N GLU A 23 3.13 -6.30 1.76
CA GLU A 23 3.99 -7.38 2.29
C GLU A 23 3.39 -8.75 2.05
N ARG A 24 2.09 -8.91 2.28
CA ARG A 24 1.41 -10.19 2.07
C ARG A 24 1.40 -10.59 0.60
N LEU A 25 1.16 -9.65 -0.30
CA LEU A 25 1.19 -9.87 -1.74
C LEU A 25 2.59 -10.27 -2.21
N ARG A 26 3.65 -9.59 -1.72
CA ARG A 26 5.04 -9.98 -1.99
C ARG A 26 5.36 -11.39 -1.56
N ARG A 27 5.01 -11.76 -0.32
CA ARG A 27 5.22 -13.12 0.20
C ARG A 27 4.50 -14.16 -0.64
N TRP A 28 3.27 -13.87 -1.04
CA TRP A 28 2.49 -14.74 -1.92
C TRP A 28 3.14 -14.89 -3.30
N LEU A 29 3.57 -13.80 -3.93
CA LEU A 29 4.27 -13.83 -5.23
C LEU A 29 5.60 -14.58 -5.15
N CYS A 30 6.40 -14.37 -4.11
CA CYS A 30 7.63 -15.13 -3.90
C CYS A 30 7.33 -16.63 -3.78
N LYS A 31 6.32 -17.02 -2.98
CA LYS A 31 5.92 -18.42 -2.82
C LYS A 31 5.41 -19.01 -4.14
N LYS A 32 4.55 -18.28 -4.86
CA LYS A 32 3.99 -18.69 -6.17
C LYS A 32 5.08 -18.97 -7.19
N HIS A 33 6.10 -18.11 -7.25
CA HIS A 33 7.19 -18.23 -8.21
C HIS A 33 8.42 -18.96 -7.67
N LYS A 34 8.32 -19.62 -6.50
CA LYS A 34 9.40 -20.33 -5.81
C LYS A 34 10.68 -19.48 -5.69
N ARG A 35 10.52 -18.19 -5.41
CA ARG A 35 11.63 -17.25 -5.28
C ARG A 35 12.02 -17.09 -3.80
N PRO A 36 13.32 -17.22 -3.48
CA PRO A 36 13.81 -16.94 -2.13
C PRO A 36 13.77 -15.43 -1.85
N GLY A 37 13.62 -15.07 -0.57
CA GLY A 37 13.68 -13.69 -0.08
C GLY A 37 12.33 -12.97 0.01
N GLN A 38 12.37 -11.71 0.47
CA GLN A 38 11.18 -10.91 0.75
C GLN A 38 10.48 -10.35 -0.49
N GLY A 39 11.13 -10.37 -1.66
CA GLY A 39 10.54 -9.90 -2.92
C GLY A 39 10.41 -8.39 -3.05
N THR A 40 10.91 -7.59 -2.11
CA THR A 40 10.88 -6.11 -2.14
C THR A 40 11.61 -5.52 -3.34
N ALA A 41 12.81 -6.01 -3.67
CA ALA A 41 13.56 -5.54 -4.84
C ALA A 41 12.95 -5.98 -6.18
N ARG A 42 12.22 -7.11 -6.19
CA ARG A 42 11.68 -7.72 -7.41
C ARG A 42 10.25 -7.29 -7.71
N TYR A 43 9.50 -7.01 -6.66
CA TYR A 43 8.14 -6.51 -6.70
C TYR A 43 8.13 -5.17 -5.96
N PRO A 44 8.65 -4.09 -6.60
CA PRO A 44 8.60 -2.76 -6.02
C PRO A 44 7.15 -2.31 -5.83
N ASP A 45 6.92 -1.36 -4.92
CA ASP A 45 5.56 -0.91 -4.59
C ASP A 45 4.81 -0.47 -5.85
N GLU A 46 5.46 0.30 -6.72
CA GLU A 46 4.91 0.76 -8.00
C GLU A 46 4.35 -0.40 -8.84
N HIS A 47 5.08 -1.51 -8.96
CA HIS A 47 4.59 -2.67 -9.70
C HIS A 47 3.32 -3.28 -9.06
N LEU A 48 3.24 -3.28 -7.72
CA LEU A 48 2.08 -3.82 -7.03
C LEU A 48 0.84 -2.93 -7.22
N TYR A 49 1.00 -1.61 -7.13
CA TYR A 49 -0.11 -0.66 -7.25
C TYR A 49 -0.52 -0.39 -8.70
N ASP A 50 0.46 -0.15 -9.58
CA ASP A 50 0.23 0.30 -10.96
C ASP A 50 -0.01 -0.88 -11.92
N VAL A 51 0.77 -1.96 -11.79
CA VAL A 51 0.71 -3.09 -12.73
C VAL A 51 -0.24 -4.19 -12.24
N LEU A 52 -0.19 -4.54 -10.95
CA LEU A 52 -1.08 -5.56 -10.38
C LEU A 52 -2.41 -4.99 -9.86
N GLY A 53 -2.57 -3.67 -9.90
CA GLY A 53 -3.81 -3.01 -9.48
C GLY A 53 -4.12 -3.13 -7.99
N LEU A 54 -3.11 -3.31 -7.13
CA LEU A 54 -3.30 -3.27 -5.68
C LEU A 54 -3.90 -1.91 -5.32
N GLN A 55 -4.95 -1.90 -4.50
CA GLN A 55 -5.59 -0.64 -4.14
C GLN A 55 -4.82 0.08 -3.03
N ARG A 56 -4.43 1.34 -3.27
CA ARG A 56 -3.84 2.21 -2.24
C ARG A 56 -4.92 3.01 -1.53
N LEU A 57 -5.26 2.61 -0.31
CA LEU A 57 -6.30 3.26 0.50
C LEU A 57 -5.86 4.63 0.96
N SER A 58 -4.58 4.79 1.32
CA SER A 58 -4.04 6.08 1.76
C SER A 58 -4.20 7.18 0.71
N VAL A 59 -4.07 6.87 -0.57
CA VAL A 59 -4.24 7.86 -1.66
C VAL A 59 -5.71 8.09 -1.97
N ARG A 60 -6.53 7.03 -2.06
CA ARG A 60 -7.97 7.19 -2.37
C ARG A 60 -8.74 7.95 -1.31
N THR A 61 -8.38 7.77 -0.05
CA THR A 61 -9.09 8.44 1.05
C THR A 61 -8.62 9.89 1.20
N CYS A 62 -7.51 10.30 0.58
CA CYS A 62 -7.11 11.70 0.54
C CYS A 62 -8.15 12.61 -0.11
N ASP A 63 -8.90 12.08 -1.07
CA ASP A 63 -9.89 12.82 -1.84
C ASP A 63 -11.29 12.82 -1.20
N LEU A 64 -11.46 12.16 -0.04
CA LEU A 64 -12.75 12.05 0.62
C LEU A 64 -12.90 13.14 1.70
N PRO A 65 -13.75 14.17 1.49
CA PRO A 65 -13.90 15.29 2.44
C PRO A 65 -14.54 14.90 3.78
N TRP A 66 -15.08 13.69 3.90
CA TRP A 66 -15.73 13.16 5.10
C TRP A 66 -14.82 12.30 5.97
N ALA A 67 -13.59 11.99 5.53
CA ALA A 67 -12.57 11.29 6.32
C ALA A 67 -11.94 12.23 7.38
N LYS A 68 -12.78 12.91 8.15
CA LYS A 68 -12.38 13.64 9.35
C LYS A 68 -12.56 12.71 10.55
N ALA A 69 -11.52 12.65 11.38
CA ALA A 69 -11.57 12.03 12.69
C ALA A 69 -12.58 12.74 13.60
#